data_AF-A0A444TY95-F1
#
_entry.id   AF-A0A444TY95-F1
#
_cell.length_a   1.000
_cell.length_b   1.000
_cell.length_c   1.000
_cell.angle_alpha   90.00
_cell.angle_beta   90.00
_cell.angle_gamma   90.00
#
_symmetry.space_group_name_H-M   'P 1'
#
loop_
_entity.id
_entity.type
_entity.pdbx_description
1 polymer ?
#
loop_
_entity_poly.entity_id
_entity_poly.type
_entity_poly.pdbx_seq_one_letter_code
_entity_poly.pdbx_strand_id
1 'polypeptide(L)'
;MTHWFHRNPLKATAPVSFSLYGVAASTGANKICNDLKATRARLLELLTDVTANAEMLKNATDAYFSLLQGFIISLDGTTQENKLRFIQNFKWTDTLQGNTPSAQQDAVFELVSMEFNVALWYTKFGSRMSGKEDMTENEAKEVHGSLKTAAGIFRHLKDSYIPRLITPAEKGRDLEARVIDSYIIQCQAEAQEVTIARAVELKHNASLVAALAYETANFYQKSDHTLTSLEPDYTAKWRKYLQLKQCFYMAYAYCYHGQTLLASDKCGESIRSLQEAEKFFGKAEDLCKEYRQTKGPGNIAKPSEQLFFRKLGSLIRNTLEKCQRENGFIYFQKVPPEAPQLELKANYGLVEPIPFEFPALHPQWSPEVYASFDLTKGPKDDKEASIQQVAKLEATDMTKQKAPRRVIHFANGDTLDEYSTDEEEDTQQELKKTSIETSKLSWGPYFWFRMAQFTRMTLHTCDYLGERVTNLLGLNSPKYQYAIDEYYRTQNEESEDEDGEEVTEMQECSQSQEKQHLPLQNVEYGTIHQNTSVEEINEVAQHGIQNTGYAEE
;
A
#
# COMPACT_ATOMS: atom_id res chain seq x y z
N MET A 1 -1.34 14.39 15.84
CA MET A 1 -0.08 14.91 15.27
C MET A 1 0.26 14.10 14.03
N THR A 2 0.99 14.64 13.06
CA THR A 2 1.56 13.86 11.94
C THR A 2 2.64 12.90 12.42
N HIS A 3 2.66 11.66 11.93
CA HIS A 3 3.77 10.71 12.15
C HIS A 3 4.32 10.20 10.82
N TRP A 4 5.64 10.18 10.70
CA TRP A 4 6.33 9.49 9.62
C TRP A 4 6.87 8.14 10.09
N PHE A 5 6.60 7.11 9.29
CA PHE A 5 7.08 5.75 9.51
C PHE A 5 7.80 5.22 8.26
N HIS A 6 8.84 4.41 8.47
CA HIS A 6 9.55 3.76 7.36
C HIS A 6 8.83 2.48 6.95
N ARG A 7 8.76 2.22 5.63
CA ARG A 7 8.13 1.03 5.07
C ARG A 7 9.02 0.42 3.98
N ASN A 8 9.47 -0.80 4.24
CA ASN A 8 9.96 -1.73 3.22
C ASN A 8 8.84 -2.02 2.18
N PRO A 9 9.13 -2.57 0.99
CA PRO A 9 8.11 -2.98 0.01
C PRO A 9 7.11 -4.01 0.56
N LEU A 10 6.01 -4.23 -0.17
CA LEU A 10 5.18 -5.43 0.01
C LEU A 10 5.91 -6.66 -0.56
N LYS A 11 5.55 -7.85 -0.08
CA LYS A 11 5.94 -9.11 -0.73
C LYS A 11 5.17 -9.25 -2.03
N ALA A 12 5.83 -9.71 -3.09
CA ALA A 12 5.22 -10.07 -4.36
C ALA A 12 5.19 -11.59 -4.52
N THR A 13 4.18 -12.13 -5.19
CA THR A 13 4.04 -13.57 -5.43
C THR A 13 3.93 -13.90 -6.92
N ALA A 14 4.29 -15.12 -7.30
CA ALA A 14 3.82 -15.69 -8.56
C ALA A 14 2.28 -15.83 -8.55
N PRO A 15 1.61 -15.69 -9.71
CA PRO A 15 0.25 -16.18 -9.90
C PRO A 15 0.17 -17.69 -9.63
N VAL A 16 -0.95 -18.14 -9.09
CA VAL A 16 -1.23 -19.56 -8.82
C VAL A 16 -2.58 -19.90 -9.45
N SER A 17 -2.61 -20.93 -10.29
CA SER A 17 -3.83 -21.33 -11.01
C SER A 17 -4.79 -22.14 -10.15
N PHE A 18 -4.28 -22.87 -9.15
CA PHE A 18 -4.98 -23.95 -8.43
C PHE A 18 -5.59 -25.02 -9.36
N SER A 19 -5.06 -25.15 -10.59
CA SER A 19 -5.49 -26.13 -11.59
C SER A 19 -5.02 -27.55 -11.21
N LEU A 20 -5.64 -28.15 -10.20
CA LEU A 20 -5.31 -29.48 -9.68
C LEU A 20 -5.86 -30.60 -10.58
N TYR A 21 -5.60 -30.52 -11.89
CA TYR A 21 -6.12 -31.43 -12.91
C TYR A 21 -5.80 -32.90 -12.58
N GLY A 22 -6.80 -33.77 -12.69
CA GLY A 22 -6.69 -35.19 -12.31
C GLY A 22 -6.97 -35.44 -10.83
N VAL A 23 -6.38 -34.64 -9.94
CA VAL A 23 -6.58 -34.75 -8.48
C VAL A 23 -7.96 -34.24 -8.06
N ALA A 24 -8.32 -33.01 -8.46
CA ALA A 24 -9.62 -32.40 -8.21
C ALA A 24 -10.63 -32.84 -9.29
N ALA A 25 -11.16 -34.06 -9.18
CA ALA A 25 -12.06 -34.61 -10.21
C ALA A 25 -13.56 -34.30 -9.98
N SER A 26 -13.97 -33.91 -8.77
CA SER A 26 -15.38 -33.64 -8.43
C SER A 26 -15.78 -32.18 -8.68
N THR A 27 -17.08 -31.92 -8.87
CA THR A 27 -17.61 -30.55 -8.98
C THR A 27 -17.29 -29.70 -7.75
N GLY A 28 -17.36 -30.29 -6.55
CA GLY A 28 -17.03 -29.61 -5.29
C GLY A 28 -15.54 -29.24 -5.18
N ALA A 29 -14.64 -30.17 -5.52
CA ALA A 29 -13.21 -29.91 -5.52
C ALA A 29 -12.81 -28.85 -6.56
N ASN A 30 -13.40 -28.90 -7.77
CA ASN A 30 -13.20 -27.87 -8.79
C ASN A 30 -13.74 -26.50 -8.36
N LYS A 31 -14.90 -26.45 -7.68
CA LYS A 31 -15.41 -25.18 -7.12
C LYS A 31 -14.41 -24.59 -6.13
N ILE A 32 -13.95 -25.37 -5.15
CA ILE A 32 -12.95 -24.93 -4.16
C ILE A 32 -11.66 -24.42 -4.84
N CYS A 33 -11.17 -25.09 -5.88
CA CYS A 33 -9.99 -24.63 -6.62
C CYS A 33 -10.22 -23.26 -7.31
N ASN A 34 -11.38 -23.07 -7.93
CA ASN A 34 -11.77 -21.80 -8.54
C ASN A 34 -11.98 -20.69 -7.51
N ASP A 35 -12.61 -21.00 -6.38
CA ASP A 35 -12.83 -20.04 -5.29
C ASP A 35 -11.49 -19.63 -4.63
N LEU A 36 -10.56 -20.57 -4.42
CA LEU A 36 -9.19 -20.30 -3.94
C LEU A 36 -8.45 -19.35 -4.90
N LYS A 37 -8.55 -19.60 -6.21
CA LYS A 37 -7.95 -18.74 -7.24
C LYS A 37 -8.53 -17.32 -7.20
N ALA A 38 -9.86 -17.20 -7.13
CA ALA A 38 -10.57 -15.92 -7.12
C ALA A 38 -10.31 -15.11 -5.83
N THR A 39 -10.44 -15.74 -4.66
CA THR A 39 -10.20 -15.09 -3.36
C THR A 39 -8.73 -14.67 -3.20
N ARG A 40 -7.77 -15.49 -3.62
CA ARG A 40 -6.34 -15.12 -3.64
C ARG A 40 -6.08 -13.91 -4.53
N ALA A 41 -6.66 -13.88 -5.73
CA ALA A 41 -6.50 -12.77 -6.67
C ALA A 41 -7.07 -11.46 -6.08
N ARG A 42 -8.29 -11.51 -5.52
CA ARG A 42 -8.94 -10.34 -4.90
C ARG A 42 -8.19 -9.84 -3.67
N LEU A 43 -7.61 -10.72 -2.86
CA LEU A 43 -6.77 -10.33 -1.72
C LEU A 43 -5.48 -9.63 -2.21
N LEU A 44 -4.80 -10.17 -3.22
CA LEU A 44 -3.59 -9.57 -3.79
C LEU A 44 -3.84 -8.19 -4.44
N GLU A 45 -5.00 -8.02 -5.08
CA GLU A 45 -5.46 -6.73 -5.61
C GLU A 45 -5.63 -5.69 -4.48
N LEU A 46 -6.42 -6.01 -3.45
CA LEU A 46 -6.70 -5.14 -2.29
C LEU A 46 -5.45 -4.80 -1.46
N LEU A 47 -4.43 -5.67 -1.46
CA LEU A 47 -3.13 -5.37 -0.85
C LEU A 47 -2.37 -4.23 -1.57
N THR A 48 -2.75 -3.87 -2.80
CA THR A 48 -2.15 -2.76 -3.57
C THR A 48 -3.10 -1.57 -3.79
N ASP A 49 -4.39 -1.77 -3.57
CA ASP A 49 -5.43 -0.75 -3.71
C ASP A 49 -5.26 0.40 -2.69
N VAL A 50 -5.35 1.64 -3.20
CA VAL A 50 -5.26 2.86 -2.39
C VAL A 50 -6.59 3.16 -1.69
N THR A 51 -7.71 2.74 -2.25
CA THR A 51 -9.06 2.96 -1.70
C THR A 51 -9.44 1.94 -0.61
N ALA A 52 -8.78 0.77 -0.59
CA ALA A 52 -9.02 -0.28 0.39
C ALA A 52 -8.95 0.22 1.84
N ASN A 53 -9.92 -0.23 2.64
CA ASN A 53 -10.05 -0.01 4.08
C ASN A 53 -9.84 -1.32 4.87
N ALA A 54 -9.79 -1.22 6.20
CA ALA A 54 -9.49 -2.34 7.08
C ALA A 54 -10.54 -3.48 7.06
N GLU A 55 -11.80 -3.15 6.75
CA GLU A 55 -12.91 -4.11 6.66
C GLU A 55 -12.88 -4.86 5.32
N MET A 56 -12.71 -4.14 4.21
CA MET A 56 -12.53 -4.73 2.87
C MET A 56 -11.38 -5.75 2.86
N LEU A 57 -10.25 -5.40 3.48
CA LEU A 57 -9.13 -6.35 3.58
C LEU A 57 -9.46 -7.52 4.50
N LYS A 58 -10.09 -7.30 5.67
CA LYS A 58 -10.48 -8.40 6.57
C LYS A 58 -11.42 -9.38 5.86
N ASN A 59 -12.43 -8.90 5.15
CA ASN A 59 -13.40 -9.77 4.46
C ASN A 59 -12.71 -10.60 3.35
N ALA A 60 -11.76 -10.03 2.60
CA ALA A 60 -10.98 -10.78 1.61
C ALA A 60 -9.95 -11.74 2.23
N THR A 61 -9.35 -11.35 3.36
CA THR A 61 -8.46 -12.16 4.21
C THR A 61 -9.21 -13.39 4.71
N ASP A 62 -10.36 -13.20 5.35
CA ASP A 62 -11.18 -14.28 5.91
C ASP A 62 -11.66 -15.24 4.81
N ALA A 63 -12.11 -14.71 3.66
CA ALA A 63 -12.54 -15.51 2.51
C ALA A 63 -11.41 -16.38 1.93
N TYR A 64 -10.18 -15.86 1.85
CA TYR A 64 -9.04 -16.65 1.36
C TYR A 64 -8.55 -17.67 2.39
N PHE A 65 -8.33 -17.26 3.64
CA PHE A 65 -7.75 -18.13 4.66
C PHE A 65 -8.70 -19.22 5.18
N SER A 66 -10.02 -18.98 5.18
CA SER A 66 -11.01 -20.04 5.47
C SER A 66 -10.97 -21.16 4.42
N LEU A 67 -10.71 -20.85 3.15
CA LEU A 67 -10.52 -21.83 2.09
C LEU A 67 -9.13 -22.49 2.15
N LEU A 68 -8.04 -21.71 2.32
CA LEU A 68 -6.67 -22.22 2.34
C LEU A 68 -6.42 -23.20 3.50
N GLN A 69 -7.08 -23.00 4.65
CA GLN A 69 -6.97 -23.90 5.79
C GLN A 69 -7.36 -25.35 5.49
N GLY A 70 -8.22 -25.61 4.50
CA GLY A 70 -8.55 -26.99 4.09
C GLY A 70 -7.44 -27.72 3.32
N PHE A 71 -6.31 -27.06 3.05
CA PHE A 71 -5.04 -27.72 2.66
C PHE A 71 -4.11 -27.98 3.86
N ILE A 72 -4.45 -27.51 5.07
CA ILE A 72 -3.51 -27.44 6.22
C ILE A 72 -4.05 -28.18 7.46
N ILE A 73 -5.35 -28.05 7.75
CA ILE A 73 -6.03 -28.69 8.88
C ILE A 73 -6.52 -30.09 8.45
N SER A 74 -6.35 -31.12 9.30
CA SER A 74 -6.95 -32.43 9.01
C SER A 74 -8.48 -32.35 9.05
N LEU A 75 -9.12 -32.91 8.02
CA LEU A 75 -10.57 -33.03 7.90
C LEU A 75 -11.06 -34.48 8.13
N ASP A 76 -10.13 -35.40 8.38
CA ASP A 76 -10.37 -36.82 8.67
C ASP A 76 -10.28 -37.16 10.17
N GLY A 77 -10.02 -36.16 11.02
CA GLY A 77 -9.94 -36.30 12.48
C GLY A 77 -8.64 -36.94 12.97
N THR A 78 -7.71 -37.29 12.09
CA THR A 78 -6.38 -37.78 12.48
C THR A 78 -5.44 -36.63 12.86
N THR A 79 -4.40 -36.94 13.62
CA THR A 79 -3.29 -36.01 13.92
C THR A 79 -2.23 -35.98 12.81
N GLN A 80 -2.51 -36.53 11.63
CA GLN A 80 -1.59 -36.54 10.49
C GLN A 80 -1.69 -35.22 9.71
N GLU A 81 -0.66 -34.93 8.91
CA GLU A 81 -0.67 -33.76 8.05
C GLU A 81 -1.72 -33.89 6.94
N ASN A 82 -2.43 -32.80 6.65
CA ASN A 82 -3.40 -32.78 5.56
C ASN A 82 -2.72 -33.16 4.23
N LYS A 83 -3.28 -34.15 3.53
CA LYS A 83 -2.72 -34.72 2.30
C LYS A 83 -2.47 -33.68 1.19
N LEU A 84 -3.17 -32.54 1.22
CA LEU A 84 -3.08 -31.45 0.25
C LEU A 84 -2.01 -30.42 0.61
N ARG A 85 -1.39 -30.48 1.81
CA ARG A 85 -0.42 -29.48 2.29
C ARG A 85 0.72 -29.24 1.28
N PHE A 86 1.19 -30.29 0.63
CA PHE A 86 2.33 -30.25 -0.31
C PHE A 86 1.90 -30.35 -1.78
N ILE A 87 0.65 -30.05 -2.12
CA ILE A 87 0.14 -30.22 -3.50
C ILE A 87 0.55 -29.09 -4.46
N GLN A 88 0.80 -27.89 -3.94
CA GLN A 88 1.02 -26.67 -4.71
C GLN A 88 2.34 -26.02 -4.33
N ASN A 89 3.11 -25.59 -5.33
CA ASN A 89 4.32 -24.80 -5.15
C ASN A 89 3.98 -23.30 -5.12
N PHE A 90 4.47 -22.59 -4.12
CA PHE A 90 4.22 -21.16 -3.90
C PHE A 90 5.55 -20.40 -3.90
N LYS A 91 5.56 -19.18 -4.45
CA LYS A 91 6.78 -18.39 -4.69
C LYS A 91 6.57 -16.94 -4.32
N TRP A 92 7.40 -16.42 -3.41
CA TRP A 92 7.28 -15.10 -2.80
C TRP A 92 8.62 -14.36 -2.75
N THR A 93 8.61 -13.04 -2.96
CA THR A 93 9.74 -12.17 -2.60
C THR A 93 9.70 -11.77 -1.13
N ASP A 94 10.80 -11.23 -0.62
CA ASP A 94 10.92 -10.77 0.77
C ASP A 94 11.22 -9.28 0.85
N THR A 95 10.76 -8.64 1.92
CA THR A 95 10.81 -7.18 2.11
C THR A 95 12.22 -6.60 2.04
N LEU A 96 13.23 -7.39 2.38
CA LEU A 96 14.64 -7.03 2.37
C LEU A 96 15.40 -7.55 1.13
N GLN A 97 14.93 -8.63 0.49
CA GLN A 97 15.64 -9.31 -0.61
C GLN A 97 15.24 -8.81 -2.01
N GLY A 98 14.37 -7.79 -2.08
CA GLY A 98 13.98 -7.13 -3.32
C GLY A 98 13.30 -8.09 -4.30
N ASN A 99 13.86 -8.23 -5.50
CA ASN A 99 13.29 -9.06 -6.57
C ASN A 99 13.78 -10.52 -6.56
N THR A 100 14.42 -10.98 -5.48
CA THR A 100 14.94 -12.36 -5.35
C THR A 100 13.93 -13.23 -4.59
N PRO A 101 13.06 -14.01 -5.27
CA PRO A 101 12.06 -14.83 -4.58
C PRO A 101 12.67 -16.05 -3.89
N SER A 102 11.96 -16.55 -2.88
CA SER A 102 12.05 -17.93 -2.39
C SER A 102 10.79 -18.70 -2.84
N ALA A 103 10.84 -20.03 -2.83
CA ALA A 103 9.71 -20.88 -3.16
C ALA A 103 9.70 -22.15 -2.30
N GLN A 104 8.51 -22.57 -1.85
CA GLN A 104 8.29 -23.84 -1.15
C GLN A 104 6.99 -24.48 -1.62
N GLN A 105 7.00 -25.81 -1.69
CA GLN A 105 5.83 -26.62 -2.00
C GLN A 105 5.08 -26.97 -0.71
N ASP A 106 4.55 -25.95 -0.04
CA ASP A 106 3.89 -26.05 1.26
C ASP A 106 2.80 -24.97 1.40
N ALA A 107 1.56 -25.39 1.65
CA ALA A 107 0.43 -24.50 1.91
C ALA A 107 0.61 -23.66 3.19
N VAL A 108 1.41 -24.13 4.16
CA VAL A 108 1.79 -23.32 5.34
C VAL A 108 2.73 -22.19 4.93
N PHE A 109 3.64 -22.39 3.97
CA PHE A 109 4.50 -21.33 3.44
C PHE A 109 3.70 -20.25 2.69
N GLU A 110 2.65 -20.64 1.95
CA GLU A 110 1.70 -19.68 1.39
C GLU A 110 0.95 -18.90 2.47
N LEU A 111 0.40 -19.61 3.47
CA LEU A 111 -0.35 -19.00 4.56
C LEU A 111 0.48 -17.92 5.24
N VAL A 112 1.69 -18.26 5.71
CA VAL A 112 2.54 -17.30 6.41
C VAL A 112 3.02 -16.16 5.51
N SER A 113 3.27 -16.42 4.22
CA SER A 113 3.76 -15.39 3.30
C SER A 113 2.68 -14.38 2.90
N MET A 114 1.43 -14.84 2.72
CA MET A 114 0.29 -13.99 2.45
C MET A 114 -0.12 -13.19 3.70
N GLU A 115 -0.19 -13.83 4.86
CA GLU A 115 -0.62 -13.21 6.12
C GLU A 115 0.42 -12.17 6.60
N PHE A 116 1.72 -12.43 6.40
CA PHE A 116 2.77 -11.43 6.59
C PHE A 116 2.54 -10.21 5.68
N ASN A 117 2.05 -10.41 4.46
CA ASN A 117 1.73 -9.31 3.54
C ASN A 117 0.47 -8.52 3.97
N VAL A 118 -0.53 -9.18 4.58
CA VAL A 118 -1.68 -8.54 5.24
C VAL A 118 -1.22 -7.68 6.42
N ALA A 119 -0.31 -8.18 7.26
CA ALA A 119 0.30 -7.37 8.32
C ALA A 119 1.07 -6.16 7.77
N LEU A 120 1.89 -6.35 6.72
CA LEU A 120 2.56 -5.25 6.02
C LEU A 120 1.58 -4.21 5.49
N TRP A 121 0.43 -4.62 4.94
CA TRP A 121 -0.62 -3.70 4.53
C TRP A 121 -1.16 -2.88 5.71
N TYR A 122 -1.46 -3.50 6.86
CA TYR A 122 -1.91 -2.76 8.04
C TYR A 122 -0.88 -1.72 8.51
N THR A 123 0.43 -2.03 8.44
CA THR A 123 1.47 -1.02 8.70
C THR A 123 1.45 0.13 7.68
N LYS A 124 1.20 -0.16 6.39
CA LYS A 124 1.19 0.82 5.29
C LYS A 124 -0.07 1.69 5.33
N PHE A 125 -1.23 1.11 5.61
CA PHE A 125 -2.48 1.82 5.87
C PHE A 125 -2.29 2.82 7.03
N GLY A 126 -1.78 2.35 8.17
CA GLY A 126 -1.45 3.22 9.30
C GLY A 126 -0.48 4.35 8.95
N SER A 127 0.57 4.06 8.18
CA SER A 127 1.54 5.08 7.72
C SER A 127 1.01 6.04 6.64
N ARG A 128 -0.01 5.66 5.89
CA ARG A 128 -0.70 6.54 4.92
C ARG A 128 -1.59 7.52 5.67
N MET A 129 -2.37 7.02 6.62
CA MET A 129 -3.29 7.82 7.43
C MET A 129 -2.54 8.77 8.38
N SER A 130 -1.46 8.31 9.02
CA SER A 130 -0.64 9.15 9.93
C SER A 130 0.13 10.30 9.24
N GLY A 131 0.19 10.28 7.90
CA GLY A 131 0.83 11.32 7.09
C GLY A 131 -0.06 12.54 6.81
N LYS A 132 -1.38 12.47 7.08
CA LYS A 132 -2.31 13.59 6.94
C LYS A 132 -2.00 14.66 7.99
N GLU A 133 -2.01 15.94 7.60
CA GLU A 133 -1.74 17.04 8.55
C GLU A 133 -2.92 17.22 9.54
N ASP A 134 -4.14 17.24 9.02
CA ASP A 134 -5.39 17.38 9.78
C ASP A 134 -6.03 16.02 10.15
N MET A 135 -5.21 15.08 10.66
CA MET A 135 -5.68 13.75 11.11
C MET A 135 -6.64 13.87 12.30
N THR A 136 -7.86 13.36 12.15
CA THR A 136 -8.90 13.33 13.19
C THR A 136 -8.61 12.32 14.30
N GLU A 137 -9.31 12.42 15.44
CA GLU A 137 -9.17 11.47 16.54
C GLU A 137 -9.54 10.03 16.14
N ASN A 138 -10.53 9.85 15.25
CA ASN A 138 -10.96 8.52 14.80
C ASN A 138 -9.92 7.89 13.87
N GLU A 139 -9.34 8.66 12.95
CA GLU A 139 -8.21 8.18 12.14
C GLU A 139 -6.97 7.88 13.01
N ALA A 140 -6.72 8.65 14.07
CA ALA A 140 -5.66 8.34 15.03
C ALA A 140 -5.89 6.99 15.74
N LYS A 141 -7.15 6.67 16.09
CA LYS A 141 -7.54 5.35 16.62
C LYS A 141 -7.35 4.25 15.58
N GLU A 142 -7.68 4.49 14.30
CA GLU A 142 -7.45 3.53 13.21
C GLU A 142 -5.97 3.25 12.96
N VAL A 143 -5.10 4.27 12.98
CA VAL A 143 -3.64 4.11 12.87
C VAL A 143 -3.12 3.23 14.01
N HIS A 144 -3.47 3.57 15.24
CA HIS A 144 -3.08 2.82 16.45
C HIS A 144 -3.63 1.38 16.44
N GLY A 145 -4.89 1.19 16.04
CA GLY A 145 -5.50 -0.13 15.88
C GLY A 145 -4.80 -0.98 14.82
N SER A 146 -4.59 -0.43 13.62
CA SER A 146 -3.94 -1.11 12.49
C SER A 146 -2.52 -1.58 12.84
N LEU A 147 -1.72 -0.74 13.49
CA LEU A 147 -0.37 -1.09 13.92
C LEU A 147 -0.39 -2.22 14.99
N LYS A 148 -1.35 -2.20 15.91
CA LYS A 148 -1.54 -3.27 16.90
C LYS A 148 -2.01 -4.58 16.28
N THR A 149 -2.85 -4.53 15.25
CA THR A 149 -3.29 -5.70 14.48
C THR A 149 -2.12 -6.30 13.68
N ALA A 150 -1.31 -5.46 13.01
CA ALA A 150 -0.10 -5.90 12.32
C ALA A 150 0.88 -6.61 13.26
N ALA A 151 1.17 -6.00 14.43
CA ALA A 151 1.99 -6.62 15.46
C ALA A 151 1.42 -7.96 15.96
N GLY A 152 0.09 -8.07 15.99
CA GLY A 152 -0.66 -9.25 16.42
C GLY A 152 -0.47 -10.42 15.46
N ILE A 153 -0.70 -10.15 14.18
CA ILE A 153 -0.47 -11.09 13.08
C ILE A 153 1.00 -11.56 13.08
N PHE A 154 1.97 -10.64 13.13
CA PHE A 154 3.39 -11.02 13.15
C PHE A 154 3.76 -11.89 14.36
N ARG A 155 3.21 -11.61 15.55
CA ARG A 155 3.42 -12.43 16.76
C ARG A 155 2.77 -13.82 16.59
N HIS A 156 1.54 -13.87 16.10
CA HIS A 156 0.81 -15.12 15.86
C HIS A 156 1.53 -16.01 14.84
N LEU A 157 1.97 -15.45 13.71
CA LEU A 157 2.79 -16.10 12.69
C LEU A 157 4.07 -16.72 13.27
N LYS A 158 4.82 -15.92 14.04
CA LYS A 158 6.07 -16.35 14.70
C LYS A 158 5.82 -17.52 15.64
N ASP A 159 4.81 -17.43 16.48
CA ASP A 159 4.63 -18.38 17.58
C ASP A 159 3.86 -19.64 17.17
N SER A 160 2.98 -19.56 16.15
CA SER A 160 2.04 -20.64 15.77
C SER A 160 2.31 -21.33 14.43
N TYR A 161 2.93 -20.65 13.44
CA TYR A 161 3.04 -21.18 12.07
C TYR A 161 4.47 -21.30 11.53
N ILE A 162 5.36 -20.33 11.80
CA ILE A 162 6.77 -20.43 11.39
C ILE A 162 7.47 -21.70 11.93
N PRO A 163 7.23 -22.16 13.18
CA PRO A 163 7.77 -23.42 13.69
C PRO A 163 7.24 -24.69 13.00
N ARG A 164 6.20 -24.58 12.16
CA ARG A 164 5.60 -25.69 11.41
C ARG A 164 6.17 -25.83 10.00
N LEU A 165 6.97 -24.89 9.52
CA LEU A 165 7.60 -24.93 8.19
C LEU A 165 8.65 -26.05 8.14
N ILE A 166 8.59 -26.92 7.12
CA ILE A 166 9.57 -28.00 6.96
C ILE A 166 10.95 -27.44 6.56
N THR A 167 10.96 -26.47 5.66
CA THR A 167 12.18 -25.77 5.23
C THR A 167 12.25 -24.42 5.95
N PRO A 168 13.18 -24.23 6.91
CA PRO A 168 13.33 -22.96 7.61
C PRO A 168 13.76 -21.85 6.65
N ALA A 169 13.41 -20.61 6.98
CA ALA A 169 13.74 -19.45 6.18
C ALA A 169 15.24 -19.14 6.19
N GLU A 170 15.78 -18.74 5.03
CA GLU A 170 17.18 -18.33 4.88
C GLU A 170 17.48 -17.02 5.65
N LYS A 171 18.77 -16.77 5.93
CA LYS A 171 19.19 -15.54 6.62
C LYS A 171 18.73 -14.28 5.86
N GLY A 172 18.01 -13.38 6.53
CA GLY A 172 17.53 -12.12 5.97
C GLY A 172 16.20 -12.23 5.18
N ARG A 173 15.52 -13.37 5.23
CA ARG A 173 14.14 -13.55 4.73
C ARG A 173 13.11 -13.06 5.76
N ASP A 174 11.90 -12.76 5.32
CA ASP A 174 10.86 -12.18 6.20
C ASP A 174 10.43 -13.10 7.34
N LEU A 175 10.40 -14.41 7.05
CA LEU A 175 10.01 -15.47 7.98
C LEU A 175 11.16 -15.91 8.90
N GLU A 176 12.32 -15.24 8.85
CA GLU A 176 13.41 -15.47 9.79
C GLU A 176 13.13 -14.74 11.12
N ALA A 177 13.38 -15.39 12.26
CA ALA A 177 13.05 -14.89 13.59
C ALA A 177 13.46 -13.42 13.84
N ARG A 178 14.67 -13.03 13.39
CA ARG A 178 15.18 -11.65 13.53
C ARG A 178 14.36 -10.62 12.76
N VAL A 179 13.91 -10.94 11.55
CA VAL A 179 13.16 -10.00 10.72
C VAL A 179 11.76 -9.83 11.29
N ILE A 180 11.06 -10.93 11.60
CA ILE A 180 9.70 -10.86 12.16
C ILE A 180 9.66 -10.25 13.56
N ASP A 181 10.64 -10.52 14.44
CA ASP A 181 10.72 -9.85 15.76
C ASP A 181 10.92 -8.33 15.62
N SER A 182 11.78 -7.88 14.71
CA SER A 182 11.94 -6.44 14.44
C SER A 182 10.68 -5.79 13.89
N TYR A 183 9.86 -6.53 13.11
CA TYR A 183 8.53 -6.08 12.68
C TYR A 183 7.53 -5.98 13.84
N ILE A 184 7.43 -6.99 14.72
CA ILE A 184 6.56 -6.95 15.92
C ILE A 184 6.92 -5.73 16.77
N ILE A 185 8.20 -5.57 17.08
CA ILE A 185 8.71 -4.50 17.96
C ILE A 185 8.52 -3.12 17.31
N GLN A 186 8.75 -2.98 16.00
CA GLN A 186 8.48 -1.72 15.29
C GLN A 186 7.00 -1.36 15.32
N CYS A 187 6.10 -2.31 15.10
CA CYS A 187 4.66 -2.04 15.12
C CYS A 187 4.18 -1.62 16.53
N GLN A 188 4.73 -2.21 17.60
CA GLN A 188 4.52 -1.73 18.97
C GLN A 188 5.06 -0.30 19.16
N ALA A 189 6.30 -0.01 18.74
CA ALA A 189 6.92 1.31 18.88
C ALA A 189 6.17 2.42 18.12
N GLU A 190 5.74 2.16 16.90
CA GLU A 190 5.01 3.12 16.06
C GLU A 190 3.61 3.41 16.61
N ALA A 191 2.91 2.40 17.12
CA ALA A 191 1.64 2.60 17.82
C ALA A 191 1.85 3.40 19.13
N GLN A 192 2.95 3.14 19.84
CA GLN A 192 3.33 3.87 21.06
C GLN A 192 3.56 5.36 20.79
N GLU A 193 4.01 5.75 19.60
CA GLU A 193 4.08 7.17 19.19
C GLU A 193 2.70 7.84 19.16
N VAL A 194 1.68 7.14 18.66
CA VAL A 194 0.30 7.65 18.62
C VAL A 194 -0.25 7.80 20.04
N THR A 195 0.08 6.86 20.94
CA THR A 195 -0.26 6.96 22.36
C THR A 195 0.42 8.16 23.03
N ILE A 196 1.70 8.44 22.73
CA ILE A 196 2.41 9.64 23.21
C ILE A 196 1.75 10.90 22.68
N ALA A 197 1.44 10.96 21.38
CA ALA A 197 0.79 12.12 20.77
C ALA A 197 -0.56 12.42 21.42
N ARG A 198 -1.37 11.38 21.70
CA ARG A 198 -2.65 11.52 22.41
C ARG A 198 -2.46 11.87 23.89
N ALA A 199 -1.45 11.35 24.57
CA ALA A 199 -1.15 11.69 25.96
C ALA A 199 -0.78 13.18 26.12
N VAL A 200 -0.06 13.74 25.16
CA VAL A 200 0.27 15.18 25.10
C VAL A 200 -0.95 16.04 24.75
N GLU A 201 -1.78 15.60 23.80
CA GLU A 201 -3.04 16.27 23.43
C GLU A 201 -4.02 16.36 24.61
N LEU A 202 -4.20 15.26 25.34
CA LEU A 202 -5.01 15.19 26.57
C LEU A 202 -4.33 15.83 27.80
N LYS A 203 -3.14 16.43 27.64
CA LYS A 203 -2.38 17.13 28.69
C LYS A 203 -2.12 16.28 29.94
N HIS A 204 -1.82 14.99 29.76
CA HIS A 204 -1.38 14.13 30.87
C HIS A 204 -0.06 14.64 31.49
N ASN A 205 0.20 14.22 32.74
CA ASN A 205 1.41 14.58 33.47
C ASN A 205 2.68 14.27 32.66
N ALA A 206 3.62 15.22 32.63
CA ALA A 206 4.90 15.12 31.94
C ALA A 206 5.69 13.86 32.32
N SER A 207 5.56 13.36 33.56
CA SER A 207 6.22 12.12 33.99
C SER A 207 5.75 10.89 33.21
N LEU A 208 4.45 10.80 32.90
CA LEU A 208 3.88 9.73 32.08
C LEU A 208 4.34 9.85 30.62
N VAL A 209 4.34 11.07 30.06
CA VAL A 209 4.81 11.33 28.69
C VAL A 209 6.29 10.99 28.55
N ALA A 210 7.13 11.35 29.53
CA ALA A 210 8.54 11.01 29.57
C ALA A 210 8.77 9.49 29.63
N ALA A 211 8.01 8.78 30.47
CA ALA A 211 8.09 7.32 30.58
C ALA A 211 7.65 6.60 29.29
N LEU A 212 6.53 7.02 28.69
CA LEU A 212 6.08 6.48 27.40
C LEU A 212 7.12 6.71 26.30
N ALA A 213 7.72 7.90 26.23
CA ALA A 213 8.76 8.22 25.26
C ALA A 213 10.05 7.41 25.47
N TYR A 214 10.45 7.17 26.72
CA TYR A 214 11.59 6.32 27.05
C TYR A 214 11.36 4.87 26.59
N GLU A 215 10.18 4.30 26.88
CA GLU A 215 9.83 2.93 26.47
C GLU A 215 9.72 2.80 24.92
N THR A 216 9.21 3.82 24.22
CA THR A 216 9.29 3.89 22.74
C THR A 216 10.72 3.85 22.23
N ALA A 217 11.64 4.60 22.85
CA ALA A 217 13.04 4.58 22.49
C ALA A 217 13.68 3.20 22.75
N ASN A 218 13.29 2.53 23.84
CA ASN A 218 13.73 1.16 24.17
C ASN A 218 13.25 0.14 23.13
N PHE A 219 11.99 0.22 22.67
CA PHE A 219 11.49 -0.64 21.58
C PHE A 219 12.30 -0.41 20.29
N TYR A 220 12.53 0.85 19.89
CA TYR A 220 13.33 1.14 18.70
C TYR A 220 14.79 0.66 18.83
N GLN A 221 15.41 0.81 20.00
CA GLN A 221 16.76 0.28 20.29
C GLN A 221 16.79 -1.25 20.19
N LYS A 222 15.80 -1.94 20.76
CA LYS A 222 15.67 -3.40 20.73
C LYS A 222 15.55 -3.91 19.28
N SER A 223 14.73 -3.25 18.46
CA SER A 223 14.57 -3.61 17.05
C SER A 223 15.85 -3.42 16.23
N ASP A 224 16.62 -2.34 16.45
CA ASP A 224 17.93 -2.16 15.78
C ASP A 224 18.96 -3.23 16.23
N HIS A 225 18.95 -3.59 17.51
CA HIS A 225 19.83 -4.62 18.04
C HIS A 225 19.56 -5.99 17.42
N THR A 226 18.29 -6.39 17.29
CA THR A 226 17.89 -7.64 16.61
C THR A 226 18.43 -7.72 15.17
N LEU A 227 18.37 -6.62 14.41
CA LEU A 227 18.90 -6.54 13.04
C LEU A 227 20.43 -6.45 12.96
N THR A 228 21.14 -6.23 14.07
CA THR A 228 22.61 -5.98 14.06
C THR A 228 23.43 -7.17 13.58
N SER A 229 22.85 -8.39 13.60
CA SER A 229 23.51 -9.63 13.16
C SER A 229 23.16 -10.08 11.73
N LEU A 230 22.39 -9.26 11.00
CA LEU A 230 22.07 -9.42 9.58
C LEU A 230 23.01 -8.58 8.70
N GLU A 231 23.06 -8.83 7.40
CA GLU A 231 24.00 -8.12 6.53
C GLU A 231 23.61 -6.64 6.36
N PRO A 232 24.58 -5.70 6.36
CA PRO A 232 24.31 -4.27 6.15
C PRO A 232 23.61 -3.98 4.83
N ASP A 233 23.95 -4.68 3.75
CA ASP A 233 23.53 -4.39 2.37
C ASP A 233 22.00 -4.28 2.19
N TYR A 234 21.23 -5.09 2.92
CA TYR A 234 19.76 -5.04 2.92
C TYR A 234 19.15 -4.46 4.20
N THR A 235 19.88 -4.39 5.32
CA THR A 235 19.35 -3.87 6.59
C THR A 235 19.67 -2.40 6.89
N ALA A 236 20.77 -1.85 6.37
CA ALA A 236 21.35 -0.60 6.87
C ALA A 236 20.35 0.57 6.88
N LYS A 237 19.54 0.72 5.82
CA LYS A 237 18.55 1.81 5.73
C LYS A 237 17.41 1.67 6.74
N TRP A 238 16.93 0.45 6.97
CA TRP A 238 15.91 0.16 7.98
C TRP A 238 16.48 0.42 9.39
N ARG A 239 17.70 -0.05 9.66
CA ARG A 239 18.46 0.23 10.88
C ARG A 239 18.65 1.73 11.14
N LYS A 240 18.98 2.52 10.11
CA LYS A 240 19.08 3.99 10.24
C LYS A 240 17.77 4.66 10.62
N TYR A 241 16.62 4.15 10.17
CA TYR A 241 15.31 4.61 10.66
C TYR A 241 15.09 4.28 12.14
N LEU A 242 15.40 3.06 12.58
CA LEU A 242 15.24 2.63 13.98
C LEU A 242 16.16 3.44 14.91
N GLN A 243 17.41 3.69 14.50
CA GLN A 243 18.38 4.54 15.22
C GLN A 243 17.92 6.00 15.30
N LEU A 244 17.41 6.57 14.20
CA LEU A 244 16.83 7.91 14.14
C LEU A 244 15.68 8.04 15.14
N LYS A 245 14.74 7.10 15.13
CA LYS A 245 13.59 7.07 16.04
C LYS A 245 13.99 6.86 17.50
N GLN A 246 14.96 5.99 17.77
CA GLN A 246 15.54 5.78 19.10
C GLN A 246 16.11 7.08 19.68
N CYS A 247 16.93 7.81 18.93
CA CYS A 247 17.48 9.10 19.37
C CYS A 247 16.40 10.17 19.50
N PHE A 248 15.42 10.21 18.59
CA PHE A 248 14.31 11.16 18.63
C PHE A 248 13.42 10.98 19.87
N TYR A 249 13.03 9.74 20.20
CA TYR A 249 12.22 9.46 21.38
C TYR A 249 12.99 9.55 22.70
N MET A 250 14.30 9.29 22.69
CA MET A 250 15.16 9.59 23.83
C MET A 250 15.22 11.10 24.11
N ALA A 251 15.35 11.95 23.08
CA ALA A 251 15.25 13.40 23.23
C ALA A 251 13.87 13.84 23.77
N TYR A 252 12.79 13.22 23.29
CA TYR A 252 11.43 13.43 23.79
C TYR A 252 11.29 13.08 25.28
N ALA A 253 11.88 11.97 25.72
CA ALA A 253 11.90 11.53 27.11
C ALA A 253 12.66 12.52 28.02
N TYR A 254 13.88 12.91 27.67
CA TYR A 254 14.67 13.91 28.42
C TYR A 254 13.98 15.29 28.47
N CYS A 255 13.22 15.68 27.44
CA CYS A 255 12.47 16.93 27.42
C CYS A 255 11.34 16.94 28.46
N TYR A 256 10.49 15.91 28.46
CA TYR A 256 9.38 15.80 29.43
C TYR A 256 9.85 15.43 30.85
N HIS A 257 10.98 14.74 30.98
CA HIS A 257 11.65 14.55 32.27
C HIS A 257 12.15 15.89 32.83
N GLY A 258 12.74 16.76 32.00
CA GLY A 258 13.10 18.13 32.39
C GLY A 258 11.89 18.94 32.86
N GLN A 259 10.74 18.84 32.20
CA GLN A 259 9.50 19.49 32.65
C GLN A 259 9.01 18.92 34.01
N THR A 260 9.19 17.62 34.25
CA THR A 260 8.87 16.96 35.53
C THR A 260 9.79 17.44 36.67
N LEU A 261 11.09 17.55 36.40
CA LEU A 261 12.08 18.10 37.34
C LEU A 261 11.80 19.57 37.66
N LEU A 262 11.44 20.38 36.66
CA LEU A 262 11.06 21.78 36.86
C LEU A 262 9.82 21.93 37.75
N ALA A 263 8.80 21.08 37.53
CA ALA A 263 7.61 21.02 38.37
C ALA A 263 7.86 20.43 39.78
N SER A 264 9.09 19.99 40.05
CA SER A 264 9.58 19.52 41.36
C SER A 264 10.64 20.47 41.94
N ASP A 265 10.64 21.74 41.51
CA ASP A 265 11.59 22.81 41.85
C ASP A 265 13.08 22.49 41.57
N LYS A 266 13.39 21.42 40.83
CA LYS A 266 14.75 20.98 40.44
C LYS A 266 15.17 21.61 39.12
N CYS A 267 15.16 22.94 39.05
CA CYS A 267 15.49 23.70 37.84
C CYS A 267 16.90 23.41 37.29
N GLY A 268 17.90 23.24 38.16
CA GLY A 268 19.28 22.90 37.76
C GLY A 268 19.39 21.53 37.07
N GLU A 269 18.70 20.51 37.62
CA GLU A 269 18.62 19.17 37.02
C GLU A 269 17.81 19.20 35.71
N SER A 270 16.74 20.00 35.66
CA SER A 270 15.91 20.20 34.47
C SER A 270 16.71 20.77 33.29
N ILE A 271 17.51 21.81 33.50
CA ILE A 271 18.42 22.35 32.47
C ILE A 271 19.36 21.25 31.94
N ARG A 272 19.94 20.44 32.84
CA ARG A 272 20.87 19.38 32.43
C ARG A 272 20.18 18.25 31.65
N SER A 273 18.93 17.93 32.00
CA SER A 273 18.07 17.01 31.23
C SER A 273 17.82 17.55 29.82
N LEU A 274 17.46 18.83 29.70
CA LEU A 274 17.15 19.47 28.41
C LEU A 274 18.39 19.65 27.51
N GLN A 275 19.58 19.85 28.09
CA GLN A 275 20.85 19.79 27.35
C GLN A 275 21.14 18.39 26.78
N GLU A 276 20.77 17.31 27.50
CA GLU A 276 20.89 15.95 26.96
C GLU A 276 19.83 15.70 25.87
N ALA A 277 18.62 16.26 26.01
CA ALA A 277 17.58 16.21 24.97
C ALA A 277 18.05 16.86 23.66
N GLU A 278 18.64 18.06 23.72
CA GLU A 278 19.21 18.76 22.56
C GLU A 278 20.31 17.95 21.87
N LYS A 279 21.20 17.33 22.67
CA LYS A 279 22.28 16.44 22.20
C LYS A 279 21.75 15.16 21.54
N PHE A 280 20.64 14.57 22.02
CA PHE A 280 19.97 13.46 21.34
C PHE A 280 19.21 13.90 20.09
N PHE A 281 18.63 15.11 20.08
CA PHE A 281 17.97 15.68 18.92
C PHE A 281 18.95 15.96 17.76
N GLY A 282 20.14 16.52 18.05
CA GLY A 282 21.20 16.70 17.07
C GLY A 282 21.66 15.39 16.41
N LYS A 283 21.87 14.33 17.22
CA LYS A 283 22.14 12.98 16.70
C LYS A 283 21.02 12.47 15.78
N ALA A 284 19.76 12.70 16.14
CA ALA A 284 18.62 12.33 15.30
C ALA A 284 18.60 13.12 13.98
N GLU A 285 19.06 14.38 13.96
CA GLU A 285 19.18 15.17 12.74
C GLU A 285 20.30 14.66 11.81
N ASP A 286 21.44 14.25 12.36
CA ASP A 286 22.51 13.62 11.56
C ASP A 286 22.07 12.25 11.02
N LEU A 287 21.36 11.45 11.82
CA LEU A 287 20.72 10.22 11.35
C LEU A 287 19.65 10.46 10.26
N CYS A 288 18.99 11.62 10.23
CA CYS A 288 18.13 12.02 9.09
C CYS A 288 18.93 12.23 7.79
N LYS A 289 20.18 12.72 7.88
CA LYS A 289 21.09 12.93 6.75
C LYS A 289 21.62 11.59 6.25
N GLU A 290 22.08 10.72 7.17
CA GLU A 290 22.54 9.37 6.87
C GLU A 290 21.42 8.49 6.26
N TYR A 291 20.21 8.49 6.82
CA TYR A 291 19.07 7.73 6.27
C TYR A 291 18.77 8.13 4.82
N ARG A 292 18.88 9.42 4.48
CA ARG A 292 18.66 9.94 3.12
C ARG A 292 19.71 9.44 2.12
N GLN A 293 20.95 9.24 2.58
CA GLN A 293 22.09 8.78 1.77
C GLN A 293 22.18 7.24 1.69
N THR A 294 21.66 6.53 2.69
CA THR A 294 21.76 5.08 2.80
C THR A 294 20.87 4.38 1.78
N LYS A 295 21.48 3.55 0.92
CA LYS A 295 20.75 2.66 0.00
C LYS A 295 20.08 1.51 0.77
N GLY A 296 18.97 1.02 0.26
CA GLY A 296 18.20 -0.08 0.85
C GLY A 296 16.70 0.02 0.55
N PRO A 297 15.88 -0.90 1.06
CA PRO A 297 14.46 -1.01 0.74
C PRO A 297 13.62 0.22 1.11
N GLY A 298 12.40 0.30 0.56
CA GLY A 298 11.46 1.40 0.79
C GLY A 298 11.87 2.72 0.12
N ASN A 299 11.02 3.74 0.23
CA ASN A 299 11.22 5.02 -0.48
C ASN A 299 12.35 5.87 0.15
N ILE A 300 12.90 6.81 -0.63
CA ILE A 300 13.75 7.89 -0.10
C ILE A 300 12.84 8.92 0.56
N ALA A 301 13.18 9.36 1.77
CA ALA A 301 12.41 10.34 2.52
C ALA A 301 13.33 11.40 3.14
N LYS A 302 12.73 12.47 3.67
CA LYS A 302 13.44 13.63 4.24
C LYS A 302 12.93 13.96 5.65
N PRO A 303 13.26 13.18 6.69
CA PRO A 303 12.53 13.24 7.96
C PRO A 303 12.69 14.56 8.72
N SER A 304 13.87 15.18 8.64
CA SER A 304 14.17 16.49 9.24
C SER A 304 13.38 17.66 8.63
N GLU A 305 12.82 17.49 7.43
CA GLU A 305 11.98 18.50 6.77
C GLU A 305 10.49 18.38 7.17
N GLN A 306 10.09 17.32 7.89
CA GLN A 306 8.71 17.03 8.26
C GLN A 306 8.28 17.66 9.60
N LEU A 307 6.97 17.89 9.74
CA LEU A 307 6.37 18.63 10.86
C LEU A 307 6.64 18.00 12.23
N PHE A 308 6.65 16.66 12.33
CA PHE A 308 6.91 15.93 13.58
C PHE A 308 8.31 16.27 14.14
N PHE A 309 9.33 16.34 13.28
CA PHE A 309 10.70 16.58 13.66
C PHE A 309 10.91 18.02 14.11
N ARG A 310 10.39 18.97 13.32
CA ARG A 310 10.43 20.42 13.59
C ARG A 310 9.72 20.80 14.90
N LYS A 311 8.59 20.16 15.20
CA LYS A 311 7.83 20.41 16.45
C LYS A 311 8.64 20.03 17.70
N LEU A 312 9.36 18.90 17.71
CA LEU A 312 10.21 18.54 18.86
C LEU A 312 11.39 19.50 19.04
N GLY A 313 12.09 19.88 17.97
CA GLY A 313 13.24 20.78 18.05
C GLY A 313 12.88 22.15 18.67
N SER A 314 11.72 22.71 18.30
CA SER A 314 11.23 23.94 18.94
C SER A 314 10.70 23.72 20.35
N LEU A 315 10.11 22.57 20.68
CA LEU A 315 9.70 22.25 22.05
C LEU A 315 10.90 22.18 23.01
N ILE A 316 11.98 21.50 22.61
CA ILE A 316 13.22 21.39 23.41
C ILE A 316 13.82 22.78 23.65
N ARG A 317 14.03 23.57 22.58
CA ARG A 317 14.62 24.91 22.67
C ARG A 317 13.81 25.83 23.60
N ASN A 318 12.50 25.95 23.36
CA ASN A 318 11.63 26.82 24.13
C ASN A 318 11.55 26.39 25.61
N THR A 319 11.62 25.09 25.89
CA THR A 319 11.65 24.57 27.28
C THR A 319 13.01 24.83 27.94
N LEU A 320 14.12 24.66 27.22
CA LEU A 320 15.47 24.94 27.73
C LEU A 320 15.64 26.43 28.05
N GLU A 321 15.23 27.33 27.14
CA GLU A 321 15.22 28.77 27.39
C GLU A 321 14.36 29.16 28.61
N LYS A 322 13.18 28.53 28.76
CA LYS A 322 12.33 28.74 29.94
C LYS A 322 13.08 28.37 31.22
N CYS A 323 13.67 27.18 31.29
CA CYS A 323 14.39 26.72 32.48
C CYS A 323 15.62 27.57 32.77
N GLN A 324 16.37 28.00 31.74
CA GLN A 324 17.50 28.91 31.89
C GLN A 324 17.09 30.27 32.46
N ARG A 325 15.98 30.86 31.98
CA ARG A 325 15.43 32.11 32.54
C ARG A 325 14.99 31.91 33.99
N GLU A 326 14.21 30.88 34.29
CA GLU A 326 13.73 30.63 35.66
C GLU A 326 14.87 30.32 36.63
N ASN A 327 15.93 29.61 36.21
CA ASN A 327 17.11 29.42 37.04
C ASN A 327 17.93 30.71 37.24
N GLY A 328 17.96 31.59 36.24
CA GLY A 328 18.65 32.88 36.30
C GLY A 328 17.94 33.99 37.08
N PHE A 329 16.64 33.83 37.36
CA PHE A 329 15.82 34.82 38.10
C PHE A 329 15.23 34.32 39.43
N ILE A 330 15.01 33.00 39.58
CA ILE A 330 14.26 32.43 40.71
C ILE A 330 15.13 31.42 41.49
N TYR A 331 15.60 30.36 40.83
CA TYR A 331 16.14 29.19 41.54
C TYR A 331 17.64 29.25 41.86
N PHE A 332 18.46 29.89 41.01
CA PHE A 332 19.92 30.01 41.15
C PHE A 332 20.67 28.68 41.41
N GLN A 333 20.11 27.57 40.96
CA GLN A 333 20.65 26.23 41.20
C GLN A 333 21.83 25.94 40.27
N LYS A 334 22.79 25.16 40.78
CA LYS A 334 23.89 24.62 39.97
C LYS A 334 23.35 23.57 39.01
N VAL A 335 23.68 23.69 37.74
CA VAL A 335 23.42 22.66 36.72
C VAL A 335 24.39 21.48 36.97
N PRO A 336 23.91 20.24 37.14
CA PRO A 336 24.79 19.08 37.30
C PRO A 336 25.67 18.84 36.06
N PRO A 337 26.88 18.27 36.21
CA PRO A 337 27.73 17.94 35.06
C PRO A 337 27.18 16.73 34.27
N GLU A 338 26.67 15.72 34.98
CA GLU A 338 26.17 14.47 34.41
C GLU A 338 24.67 14.55 34.11
N ALA A 339 24.22 13.82 33.08
CA ALA A 339 22.80 13.73 32.75
C ALA A 339 22.06 12.89 33.82
N PRO A 340 20.77 13.20 34.12
CA PRO A 340 19.96 12.31 34.93
C PRO A 340 19.82 10.96 34.23
N GLN A 341 20.11 9.87 34.94
CA GLN A 341 19.93 8.52 34.40
C GLN A 341 18.42 8.21 34.36
N LEU A 342 17.89 8.02 33.14
CA LEU A 342 16.48 7.70 32.97
C LEU A 342 16.23 6.21 33.28
N GLU A 343 15.63 5.94 34.43
CA GLU A 343 15.03 4.65 34.79
C GLU A 343 13.49 4.76 34.81
N LEU A 344 12.93 5.33 33.73
CA LEU A 344 11.49 5.58 33.64
C LEU A 344 10.74 4.33 33.19
N LYS A 345 9.63 4.00 33.86
CA LYS A 345 8.73 2.91 33.47
C LYS A 345 7.31 3.42 33.31
N ALA A 346 6.66 3.09 32.20
CA ALA A 346 5.28 3.49 31.95
C ALA A 346 4.29 2.54 32.65
N ASN A 347 3.57 3.03 33.66
CA ASN A 347 2.56 2.25 34.40
C ASN A 347 1.24 2.05 33.63
N TYR A 348 0.98 2.87 32.61
CA TYR A 348 -0.24 2.86 31.80
C TYR A 348 0.10 3.20 30.34
N GLY A 349 -0.73 2.74 29.41
CA GLY A 349 -0.61 3.11 28.00
C GLY A 349 0.47 2.37 27.19
N LEU A 350 1.15 1.38 27.76
CA LEU A 350 2.03 0.51 26.98
C LEU A 350 1.24 -0.28 25.93
N VAL A 351 1.76 -0.34 24.70
CA VAL A 351 1.09 -0.99 23.57
C VAL A 351 1.49 -2.46 23.47
N GLU A 352 0.57 -3.35 23.85
CA GLU A 352 0.62 -4.75 23.44
C GLU A 352 -0.14 -5.00 22.12
N PRO A 353 0.34 -5.92 21.27
CA PRO A 353 -0.38 -6.40 20.09
C PRO A 353 -1.78 -6.94 20.41
N ILE A 354 -2.69 -6.83 19.45
CA ILE A 354 -4.01 -7.46 19.52
C ILE A 354 -3.84 -8.95 19.18
N PRO A 355 -4.36 -9.91 19.98
CA PRO A 355 -4.38 -11.32 19.58
C PRO A 355 -5.06 -11.50 18.23
N PHE A 356 -4.39 -12.16 17.29
CA PHE A 356 -5.00 -12.52 16.00
C PHE A 356 -5.69 -13.88 16.13
N GLU A 357 -6.89 -13.97 15.57
CA GLU A 357 -7.69 -15.19 15.48
C GLU A 357 -7.93 -15.52 14.01
N PHE A 358 -7.62 -16.76 13.61
CA PHE A 358 -7.88 -17.24 12.26
C PHE A 358 -9.39 -17.40 12.00
N PRO A 359 -9.88 -17.10 10.79
CA PRO A 359 -11.24 -17.45 10.40
C PRO A 359 -11.48 -18.96 10.50
N ALA A 360 -12.71 -19.38 10.77
CA ALA A 360 -13.07 -20.79 10.73
C ALA A 360 -12.86 -21.40 9.32
N LEU A 361 -12.72 -22.72 9.26
CA LEU A 361 -12.68 -23.48 8.01
C LEU A 361 -13.94 -23.19 7.17
N HIS A 362 -13.77 -22.92 5.86
CA HIS A 362 -14.89 -22.56 5.00
C HIS A 362 -15.89 -23.72 4.83
N PRO A 363 -17.22 -23.50 4.94
CA PRO A 363 -18.24 -24.57 4.90
C PRO A 363 -18.29 -25.44 3.63
N GLN A 364 -17.57 -25.07 2.57
CA GLN A 364 -17.38 -25.93 1.39
C GLN A 364 -16.49 -27.15 1.65
N TRP A 365 -15.67 -27.12 2.70
CA TRP A 365 -14.80 -28.24 3.08
C TRP A 365 -15.56 -29.28 3.90
N SER A 366 -16.23 -30.20 3.20
CA SER A 366 -16.79 -31.41 3.80
C SER A 366 -15.86 -32.62 3.67
N PRO A 367 -16.01 -33.67 4.51
CA PRO A 367 -15.23 -34.90 4.39
C PRO A 367 -15.35 -35.57 3.02
N GLU A 368 -16.52 -35.50 2.37
CA GLU A 368 -16.77 -36.07 1.04
C GLU A 368 -16.00 -35.30 -0.04
N VAL A 369 -16.01 -33.96 0.04
CA VAL A 369 -15.26 -33.12 -0.91
C VAL A 369 -13.75 -33.32 -0.71
N TYR A 370 -13.27 -33.36 0.54
CA TYR A 370 -11.87 -33.68 0.86
C TYR A 370 -11.46 -35.07 0.38
N ALA A 371 -12.30 -36.10 0.57
CA ALA A 371 -12.08 -37.45 0.06
C ALA A 371 -11.95 -37.46 -1.47
N SER A 372 -12.71 -36.61 -2.19
CA SER A 372 -12.69 -36.54 -3.65
C SER A 372 -11.41 -35.96 -4.30
N PHE A 373 -10.48 -35.41 -3.52
CA PHE A 373 -9.12 -35.08 -3.99
C PHE A 373 -8.24 -36.33 -4.02
N ASP A 374 -7.95 -36.84 -5.23
CA ASP A 374 -7.22 -38.08 -5.45
C ASP A 374 -5.77 -37.85 -5.92
N LEU A 375 -4.83 -37.86 -4.96
CA LEU A 375 -3.40 -37.65 -5.22
C LEU A 375 -2.78 -38.71 -6.14
N THR A 376 -3.37 -39.90 -6.27
CA THR A 376 -2.80 -40.98 -7.11
C THR A 376 -2.82 -40.65 -8.60
N LYS A 377 -3.65 -39.69 -9.01
CA LYS A 377 -3.78 -39.23 -10.41
C LYS A 377 -2.74 -38.19 -10.81
N GLY A 378 -2.07 -37.58 -9.83
CA GLY A 378 -1.06 -36.51 -10.02
C GLY A 378 -1.63 -35.19 -10.53
N PRO A 379 -1.08 -34.02 -10.13
CA PRO A 379 -1.35 -32.77 -10.84
C PRO A 379 -0.74 -32.84 -12.24
N LYS A 380 -1.57 -32.80 -13.29
CA LYS A 380 -1.07 -32.67 -14.67
C LYS A 380 -0.62 -31.24 -14.94
N ASP A 381 0.54 -31.08 -15.59
CA ASP A 381 1.01 -29.77 -16.07
C ASP A 381 -0.02 -29.12 -17.02
N ASP A 382 -0.20 -27.79 -16.92
CA ASP A 382 -1.12 -27.01 -17.77
C ASP A 382 -0.89 -27.23 -19.28
N LYS A 383 0.33 -27.62 -19.67
CA LYS A 383 0.74 -27.95 -21.05
C LYS A 383 0.14 -29.25 -21.58
N GLU A 384 -0.10 -30.25 -20.73
CA GLU A 384 -0.72 -31.50 -21.16
C GLU A 384 -2.25 -31.41 -21.17
N ALA A 385 -2.80 -30.66 -20.21
CA ALA A 385 -4.24 -30.40 -20.13
C ALA A 385 -4.76 -29.66 -21.36
N SER A 386 -4.04 -28.62 -21.82
CA SER A 386 -4.37 -27.87 -23.04
C SER A 386 -4.36 -28.75 -24.30
N ILE A 387 -3.34 -29.60 -24.48
CA ILE A 387 -3.28 -30.55 -25.61
C ILE A 387 -4.46 -31.54 -25.57
N GLN A 388 -4.80 -32.08 -24.39
CA GLN A 388 -5.93 -33.01 -24.23
C GLN A 388 -7.29 -32.32 -24.43
N GLN A 389 -7.39 -31.02 -24.18
CA GLN A 389 -8.63 -30.25 -24.39
C GLN A 389 -8.84 -29.91 -25.87
N VAL A 390 -7.78 -29.54 -26.61
CA VAL A 390 -7.84 -29.32 -28.07
C VAL A 390 -8.21 -30.61 -28.81
N ALA A 391 -7.51 -31.72 -28.52
CA ALA A 391 -7.80 -33.02 -29.15
C ALA A 391 -9.24 -33.51 -28.90
N LYS A 392 -9.87 -33.10 -27.79
CA LYS A 392 -11.26 -33.45 -27.45
C LYS A 392 -12.29 -32.58 -28.19
N LEU A 393 -11.92 -31.38 -28.63
CA LEU A 393 -12.72 -30.51 -29.50
C LEU A 393 -12.64 -30.96 -30.96
N GLU A 394 -11.42 -31.26 -31.45
CA GLU A 394 -11.20 -31.82 -32.80
C GLU A 394 -12.01 -33.11 -33.02
N ALA A 395 -12.02 -34.01 -32.03
CA ALA A 395 -12.79 -35.26 -32.07
C ALA A 395 -14.31 -35.06 -32.16
N THR A 396 -14.85 -33.91 -31.76
CA THR A 396 -16.30 -33.63 -31.85
C THR A 396 -16.74 -33.05 -33.20
N ASP A 397 -15.83 -32.42 -33.97
CA ASP A 397 -16.21 -31.71 -35.20
C ASP A 397 -16.17 -32.60 -36.47
N MET A 398 -15.41 -33.71 -36.43
CA MET A 398 -15.26 -34.66 -37.55
C MET A 398 -16.54 -35.41 -38.00
N THR A 399 -17.74 -35.07 -37.49
CA THR A 399 -18.98 -35.83 -37.71
C THR A 399 -20.09 -35.08 -38.47
N LYS A 400 -19.80 -33.93 -39.11
CA LYS A 400 -20.76 -33.17 -39.92
C LYS A 400 -20.25 -32.81 -41.32
N GLN A 401 -20.46 -33.68 -42.30
CA GLN A 401 -20.34 -33.30 -43.72
C GLN A 401 -21.54 -32.42 -44.14
N LYS A 402 -21.26 -31.32 -44.85
CA LYS A 402 -22.25 -30.48 -45.54
C LYS A 402 -22.21 -30.78 -47.04
N ALA A 403 -23.38 -30.73 -47.71
CA ALA A 403 -23.49 -30.86 -49.16
C ALA A 403 -23.54 -29.48 -49.86
N PRO A 404 -23.02 -29.34 -51.09
CA PRO A 404 -23.07 -28.09 -51.86
C PRO A 404 -24.50 -27.74 -52.31
N ARG A 405 -24.74 -26.46 -52.65
CA ARG A 405 -26.09 -25.93 -52.90
C ARG A 405 -26.47 -25.77 -54.38
N ARG A 406 -25.51 -25.77 -55.30
CA ARG A 406 -25.73 -25.76 -56.76
C ARG A 406 -24.51 -26.34 -57.49
N VAL A 407 -24.79 -27.02 -58.60
CA VAL A 407 -23.80 -27.52 -59.57
C VAL A 407 -24.09 -26.83 -60.90
N ILE A 408 -23.07 -26.30 -61.57
CA ILE A 408 -23.20 -25.69 -62.90
C ILE A 408 -22.60 -26.65 -63.93
N HIS A 409 -23.41 -27.04 -64.92
CA HIS A 409 -23.02 -27.97 -65.99
C HIS A 409 -22.71 -27.19 -67.28
N PHE A 410 -21.55 -27.46 -67.89
CA PHE A 410 -21.12 -26.83 -69.14
C PHE A 410 -21.30 -27.77 -70.34
N ALA A 411 -21.49 -27.19 -71.53
CA ALA A 411 -21.86 -27.93 -72.75
C ALA A 411 -20.76 -28.87 -73.30
N ASN A 412 -19.56 -28.83 -72.73
CA ASN A 412 -18.45 -29.76 -73.01
C ASN A 412 -18.41 -30.97 -72.06
N GLY A 413 -19.27 -31.02 -71.03
CA GLY A 413 -19.38 -32.14 -70.08
C GLY A 413 -18.80 -31.86 -68.68
N ASP A 414 -18.13 -30.74 -68.48
CA ASP A 414 -17.56 -30.37 -67.17
C ASP A 414 -18.62 -29.84 -66.20
N THR A 415 -18.39 -30.05 -64.90
CA THR A 415 -19.19 -29.51 -63.79
C THR A 415 -18.34 -28.64 -62.88
N LEU A 416 -18.84 -27.45 -62.53
CA LEU A 416 -18.25 -26.57 -61.53
C LEU A 416 -19.18 -26.44 -60.32
N ASP A 417 -18.63 -26.68 -59.14
CA ASP A 417 -19.31 -26.44 -57.86
C ASP A 417 -18.92 -25.06 -57.32
N GLU A 418 -19.89 -24.18 -57.11
CA GLU A 418 -19.67 -22.87 -56.52
C GLU A 418 -19.68 -22.97 -54.98
N TYR A 419 -18.52 -22.74 -54.35
CA TYR A 419 -18.38 -22.51 -52.91
C TYR A 419 -18.13 -21.01 -52.69
N SER A 420 -18.91 -20.38 -51.81
CA SER A 420 -18.81 -18.94 -51.57
C SER A 420 -17.52 -18.59 -50.82
N THR A 421 -16.72 -17.68 -51.38
CA THR A 421 -15.57 -17.08 -50.70
C THR A 421 -16.01 -15.75 -50.10
N ASP A 422 -16.28 -15.75 -48.80
CA ASP A 422 -16.40 -14.57 -47.94
C ASP A 422 -16.03 -15.02 -46.51
N GLU A 423 -15.37 -14.14 -45.75
CA GLU A 423 -14.64 -14.34 -44.48
C GLU A 423 -13.11 -14.58 -44.60
N GLU A 424 -12.39 -13.56 -45.07
CA GLU A 424 -10.95 -13.41 -44.81
C GLU A 424 -10.71 -12.88 -43.39
N GLU A 425 -10.73 -13.76 -42.38
CA GLU A 425 -10.10 -13.46 -41.08
C GLU A 425 -8.58 -13.66 -41.13
N ASP A 426 -7.83 -12.76 -40.50
CA ASP A 426 -6.36 -12.72 -40.51
C ASP A 426 -5.73 -14.01 -39.96
N THR A 427 -5.31 -14.92 -40.85
CA THR A 427 -4.54 -16.12 -40.49
C THR A 427 -3.08 -15.76 -40.19
N GLN A 428 -2.87 -15.11 -39.04
CA GLN A 428 -1.53 -15.02 -38.44
C GLN A 428 -0.99 -16.42 -38.18
N GLN A 429 -0.08 -16.88 -39.06
CA GLN A 429 0.63 -18.14 -38.88
C GLN A 429 1.51 -18.07 -37.62
N GLU A 430 1.03 -18.61 -36.51
CA GLU A 430 1.84 -18.98 -35.35
C GLU A 430 2.93 -19.98 -35.81
N LEU A 431 4.12 -19.46 -36.10
CA LEU A 431 5.28 -20.30 -36.43
C LEU A 431 5.53 -21.30 -35.30
N LYS A 432 5.49 -22.60 -35.64
CA LYS A 432 5.83 -23.71 -34.75
C LYS A 432 7.14 -23.44 -33.99
N LYS A 433 7.02 -22.99 -32.75
CA LYS A 433 8.14 -22.54 -31.92
C LYS A 433 8.85 -23.72 -31.28
N THR A 434 9.56 -24.49 -32.11
CA THR A 434 10.44 -25.56 -31.64
C THR A 434 11.45 -25.01 -30.63
N SER A 435 11.59 -25.69 -29.50
CA SER A 435 12.43 -25.25 -28.39
C SER A 435 13.91 -25.51 -28.70
N ILE A 436 14.57 -24.55 -29.35
CA ILE A 436 16.00 -24.60 -29.63
C ILE A 436 16.78 -24.44 -28.31
N GLU A 437 17.64 -25.42 -27.98
CA GLU A 437 18.54 -25.34 -26.83
C GLU A 437 19.53 -24.17 -26.98
N THR A 438 19.44 -23.18 -26.09
CA THR A 438 20.30 -22.00 -26.10
C THR A 438 21.73 -22.25 -25.61
N SER A 439 22.04 -23.47 -25.15
CA SER A 439 23.36 -23.86 -24.63
C SER A 439 24.39 -24.26 -25.71
N LYS A 440 24.00 -24.32 -26.99
CA LYS A 440 24.84 -24.84 -28.11
C LYS A 440 25.00 -23.86 -29.29
N LEU A 441 24.57 -22.61 -29.16
CA LEU A 441 24.59 -21.61 -30.24
C LEU A 441 25.77 -20.64 -30.14
N SER A 442 26.27 -20.20 -31.31
CA SER A 442 27.29 -19.15 -31.40
C SER A 442 26.70 -17.74 -31.24
N TRP A 443 27.58 -16.75 -31.07
CA TRP A 443 27.23 -15.38 -30.67
C TRP A 443 26.25 -14.66 -31.62
N GLY A 444 26.37 -14.87 -32.93
CA GLY A 444 25.55 -14.18 -33.95
C GLY A 444 24.05 -14.48 -33.87
N PRO A 445 23.62 -15.76 -33.96
CA PRO A 445 22.21 -16.15 -33.80
C PRO A 445 21.59 -15.71 -32.46
N TYR A 446 22.37 -15.75 -31.37
CA TYR A 446 21.91 -15.29 -30.05
C TYR A 446 21.63 -13.78 -30.01
N PHE A 447 22.49 -12.97 -30.64
CA PHE A 447 22.27 -11.52 -30.76
C PHE A 447 21.00 -11.19 -31.56
N TRP A 448 20.81 -11.85 -32.72
CA TRP A 448 19.60 -11.69 -33.53
C TRP A 448 18.33 -12.11 -32.79
N PHE A 449 18.37 -13.23 -32.05
CA PHE A 449 17.25 -13.65 -31.20
C PHE A 449 16.90 -12.61 -30.12
N ARG A 450 17.91 -12.04 -29.44
CA ARG A 450 17.68 -10.97 -28.44
C ARG A 450 17.14 -9.68 -29.06
N MET A 451 17.65 -9.26 -30.23
CA MET A 451 17.13 -8.08 -30.92
C MET A 451 15.68 -8.27 -31.36
N ALA A 452 15.32 -9.45 -31.91
CA ALA A 452 13.94 -9.77 -32.28
C ALA A 452 12.97 -9.76 -31.08
N GLN A 453 13.43 -10.15 -29.89
CA GLN A 453 12.64 -10.01 -28.65
C GLN A 453 12.50 -8.54 -28.23
N PHE A 454 13.56 -7.72 -28.34
CA PHE A 454 13.51 -6.30 -28.00
C PHE A 454 12.55 -5.52 -28.91
N THR A 455 12.66 -5.67 -30.24
CA THR A 455 11.77 -5.00 -31.21
C THR A 455 10.30 -5.32 -30.97
N ARG A 456 9.98 -6.58 -30.63
CA ARG A 456 8.60 -7.02 -30.35
C ARG A 456 8.03 -6.48 -29.02
N MET A 457 8.88 -6.08 -28.07
CA MET A 457 8.45 -5.34 -26.87
C MET A 457 8.28 -3.84 -27.13
N THR A 458 9.13 -3.24 -27.96
CA THR A 458 9.01 -1.82 -28.33
C THR A 458 7.73 -1.55 -29.10
N LEU A 459 7.35 -2.40 -30.07
CA LEU A 459 6.11 -2.24 -30.86
C LEU A 459 4.85 -2.14 -29.98
N HIS A 460 4.58 -3.14 -29.14
CA HIS A 460 3.44 -3.10 -28.21
C HIS A 460 3.44 -1.88 -27.26
N THR A 461 4.62 -1.33 -26.95
CA THR A 461 4.73 -0.12 -26.12
C THR A 461 4.35 1.14 -26.92
N CYS A 462 4.71 1.19 -28.21
CA CYS A 462 4.30 2.27 -29.12
C CYS A 462 2.80 2.23 -29.42
N ASP A 463 2.22 1.05 -29.65
CA ASP A 463 0.79 0.89 -29.95
C ASP A 463 -0.08 1.41 -28.80
N TYR A 464 0.23 1.00 -27.56
CA TYR A 464 -0.46 1.45 -26.34
C TYR A 464 -0.37 2.98 -26.10
N LEU A 465 0.78 3.58 -26.42
CA LEU A 465 0.95 5.03 -26.33
C LEU A 465 0.19 5.77 -27.45
N GLY A 466 0.17 5.20 -28.66
CA GLY A 466 -0.61 5.70 -29.78
C GLY A 466 -2.11 5.72 -29.49
N GLU A 467 -2.66 4.61 -29.01
CA GLU A 467 -4.08 4.48 -28.62
C GLU A 467 -4.48 5.55 -27.59
N ARG A 468 -3.66 5.76 -26.55
CA ARG A 468 -3.93 6.80 -25.54
C ARG A 468 -3.82 8.23 -26.10
N VAL A 469 -2.92 8.51 -27.05
CA VAL A 469 -2.85 9.82 -27.71
C VAL A 469 -4.06 10.06 -28.61
N THR A 470 -4.49 9.04 -29.38
CA THR A 470 -5.69 9.11 -30.23
C THR A 470 -6.96 9.39 -29.41
N ASN A 471 -7.10 8.76 -28.25
CA ASN A 471 -8.21 9.02 -27.33
C ASN A 471 -8.11 10.41 -26.66
N LEU A 472 -6.90 10.87 -26.29
CA LEU A 472 -6.70 12.21 -25.73
C LEU A 472 -7.02 13.33 -26.74
N LEU A 473 -6.85 13.07 -28.04
CA LEU A 473 -7.19 13.98 -29.13
C LEU A 473 -8.65 13.84 -29.62
N GLY A 474 -9.47 13.00 -28.98
CA GLY A 474 -10.90 12.86 -29.27
C GLY A 474 -11.22 12.28 -30.66
N LEU A 475 -10.24 11.69 -31.35
CA LEU A 475 -10.40 11.21 -32.73
C LEU A 475 -11.30 9.96 -32.87
N ASN A 476 -11.65 9.33 -31.75
CA ASN A 476 -12.34 8.03 -31.72
C ASN A 476 -13.68 8.06 -30.94
N SER A 477 -14.20 9.25 -30.61
CA SER A 477 -15.52 9.37 -29.94
C SER A 477 -16.67 9.37 -30.96
N PRO A 478 -17.73 8.57 -30.76
CA PRO A 478 -18.90 8.59 -31.63
C PRO A 478 -19.70 9.88 -31.45
N LYS A 479 -20.07 10.52 -32.57
CA LYS A 479 -20.69 11.86 -32.66
C LYS A 479 -22.01 12.09 -31.88
N TYR A 480 -22.55 11.06 -31.22
CA TYR A 480 -23.86 11.09 -30.58
C TYR A 480 -23.82 10.78 -29.08
N GLN A 481 -22.65 10.53 -28.47
CA GLN A 481 -22.56 10.19 -27.04
C GLN A 481 -23.19 11.26 -26.14
N TYR A 482 -23.02 12.55 -26.46
CA TYR A 482 -23.66 13.65 -25.74
C TYR A 482 -25.18 13.50 -25.59
N ALA A 483 -25.88 13.09 -26.66
CA ALA A 483 -27.33 12.92 -26.65
C ALA A 483 -27.78 11.63 -25.91
N ILE A 484 -26.88 10.67 -25.73
CA ILE A 484 -27.12 9.48 -24.90
C ILE A 484 -26.99 9.86 -23.42
N ASP A 485 -25.93 10.58 -23.07
CA ASP A 485 -25.68 11.05 -21.70
C ASP A 485 -26.77 12.04 -21.24
N GLU A 486 -27.28 12.89 -22.14
CA GLU A 486 -28.38 13.83 -21.88
C GLU A 486 -29.70 13.09 -21.56
N TYR A 487 -30.04 12.03 -22.30
CA TYR A 487 -31.22 11.19 -22.04
C TYR A 487 -31.19 10.54 -20.65
N TYR A 488 -30.04 9.97 -20.26
CA TYR A 488 -29.90 9.38 -18.91
C TYR A 488 -29.93 10.42 -17.80
N ARG A 489 -29.50 11.67 -18.06
CA ARG A 489 -29.58 12.75 -17.07
C ARG A 489 -31.03 13.14 -16.78
N THR A 490 -31.85 13.31 -17.82
CA THR A 490 -33.29 13.62 -17.64
C THR A 490 -34.02 12.50 -16.90
N GLN A 491 -33.73 11.23 -17.20
CA GLN A 491 -34.37 10.10 -16.53
C GLN A 491 -34.02 10.00 -15.03
N ASN A 492 -32.81 10.40 -14.62
CA ASN A 492 -32.47 10.52 -13.21
C ASN A 492 -33.18 11.71 -12.54
N GLU A 493 -33.19 12.87 -13.20
CA GLU A 493 -33.86 14.09 -12.71
C GLU A 493 -35.38 13.85 -12.49
N GLU A 494 -36.06 13.16 -13.42
CA GLU A 494 -37.47 12.76 -13.25
C GLU A 494 -37.68 11.76 -12.08
N SER A 495 -36.70 10.92 -11.75
CA SER A 495 -36.81 9.96 -10.65
C SER A 495 -36.57 10.56 -9.26
N GLU A 496 -35.79 11.65 -9.16
CA GLU A 496 -35.52 12.31 -7.87
C GLU A 496 -36.71 13.20 -7.42
N ASP A 497 -37.57 13.64 -8.35
CA ASP A 497 -38.79 14.41 -8.03
C ASP A 497 -39.98 13.54 -7.57
N GLU A 498 -40.14 12.30 -8.05
CA GLU A 498 -41.27 11.42 -7.64
C GLU A 498 -41.14 10.89 -6.19
N ASP A 499 -39.91 10.68 -5.69
CA ASP A 499 -39.66 10.14 -4.34
C ASP A 499 -39.83 11.20 -3.21
N GLY A 500 -40.15 12.46 -3.54
CA GLY A 500 -40.02 13.61 -2.62
C GLY A 500 -41.23 14.01 -1.77
N GLU A 501 -42.47 13.64 -2.13
CA GLU A 501 -43.68 14.30 -1.58
C GLU A 501 -44.34 13.66 -0.34
N GLU A 502 -44.00 12.44 0.10
CA GLU A 502 -44.80 11.70 1.12
C GLU A 502 -44.14 11.46 2.50
N VAL A 503 -43.72 12.51 3.24
CA VAL A 503 -43.82 12.46 4.73
C VAL A 503 -43.88 13.81 5.47
N THR A 504 -45.01 14.00 6.17
CA THR A 504 -45.15 14.67 7.49
C THR A 504 -45.04 16.22 7.57
N GLU A 505 -46.21 16.87 7.63
CA GLU A 505 -46.39 18.14 8.34
C GLU A 505 -46.14 17.99 9.86
N MET A 506 -45.57 19.00 10.52
CA MET A 506 -46.23 19.72 11.64
C MET A 506 -45.40 20.85 12.28
N GLN A 507 -46.12 21.94 12.57
CA GLN A 507 -45.93 22.91 13.66
C GLN A 507 -44.99 24.12 13.46
N GLU A 508 -45.56 25.28 13.80
CA GLU A 508 -45.13 26.67 13.56
C GLU A 508 -44.04 27.15 14.58
N CYS A 509 -43.44 28.35 14.54
CA CYS A 509 -43.95 29.62 13.99
C CYS A 509 -42.89 30.74 13.75
N SER A 510 -43.26 31.65 12.82
CA SER A 510 -42.96 33.11 12.77
C SER A 510 -41.56 33.69 12.44
N GLN A 511 -41.54 34.38 11.28
CA GLN A 511 -40.93 35.71 10.99
C GLN A 511 -39.39 35.81 10.86
N SER A 512 -38.81 36.65 9.98
CA SER A 512 -39.31 37.84 9.26
C SER A 512 -38.98 37.87 7.74
N GLN A 513 -39.54 38.87 7.03
CA GLN A 513 -39.51 39.06 5.57
C GLN A 513 -38.32 39.92 5.09
N GLU A 514 -37.90 39.78 3.82
CA GLU A 514 -38.10 40.84 2.79
C GLU A 514 -37.94 40.33 1.34
N LYS A 515 -37.99 41.22 0.32
CA LYS A 515 -38.51 40.89 -1.04
C LYS A 515 -37.63 41.22 -2.26
N GLN A 516 -37.56 40.23 -3.16
CA GLN A 516 -37.79 40.28 -4.63
C GLN A 516 -36.80 40.93 -5.65
N HIS A 517 -36.39 40.08 -6.62
CA HIS A 517 -36.18 40.25 -8.08
C HIS A 517 -35.34 41.40 -8.69
N LEU A 518 -34.50 41.04 -9.68
CA LEU A 518 -34.59 41.37 -11.13
C LEU A 518 -33.54 40.52 -11.94
N PRO A 519 -33.49 40.51 -13.29
CA PRO A 519 -33.18 39.29 -14.08
C PRO A 519 -31.83 39.22 -14.82
N LEU A 520 -31.60 38.06 -15.48
CA LEU A 520 -30.50 37.72 -16.39
C LEU A 520 -30.62 38.35 -17.78
N GLN A 521 -29.50 38.79 -18.39
CA GLN A 521 -29.23 38.51 -19.82
C GLN A 521 -27.74 38.56 -20.22
N ASN A 522 -27.42 37.78 -21.25
CA ASN A 522 -26.12 37.39 -21.83
C ASN A 522 -25.18 38.52 -22.30
N VAL A 523 -23.87 38.24 -22.31
CA VAL A 523 -22.88 38.71 -23.33
C VAL A 523 -21.79 37.64 -23.53
N GLU A 524 -21.46 37.31 -24.78
CA GLU A 524 -20.28 36.49 -25.19
C GLU A 524 -19.05 37.38 -25.46
N TYR A 525 -17.82 36.82 -25.48
CA TYR A 525 -16.66 37.54 -26.02
C TYR A 525 -15.66 36.65 -26.79
N GLY A 526 -15.16 37.18 -27.92
CA GLY A 526 -14.27 36.50 -28.87
C GLY A 526 -12.93 37.23 -29.12
N THR A 527 -12.24 36.87 -30.20
CA THR A 527 -10.78 37.05 -30.37
C THR A 527 -10.31 38.22 -31.25
N ILE A 528 -9.28 38.93 -30.74
CA ILE A 528 -8.03 39.39 -31.41
C ILE A 528 -8.10 39.85 -32.90
N HIS A 529 -7.82 41.14 -33.18
CA HIS A 529 -6.61 41.56 -33.95
C HIS A 529 -6.32 43.10 -33.98
N GLN A 530 -5.08 43.39 -34.38
CA GLN A 530 -4.38 44.67 -34.71
C GLN A 530 -4.98 45.44 -35.92
N ASN A 531 -4.62 46.66 -36.37
CA ASN A 531 -3.54 47.69 -36.17
C ASN A 531 -4.06 49.05 -36.81
N THR A 532 -3.45 50.25 -36.91
CA THR A 532 -2.23 50.99 -36.46
C THR A 532 -2.36 52.50 -36.85
N SER A 533 -1.57 53.43 -36.27
CA SER A 533 -1.28 54.82 -36.74
C SER A 533 -2.42 55.87 -36.58
N VAL A 534 -2.22 57.21 -36.60
CA VAL A 534 -1.21 58.10 -37.28
C VAL A 534 -0.92 59.41 -36.47
N GLU A 535 0.34 59.92 -36.51
CA GLU A 535 0.91 61.30 -36.24
C GLU A 535 0.60 62.06 -34.90
N GLU A 536 1.54 62.70 -34.15
CA GLU A 536 2.52 63.82 -34.38
C GLU A 536 1.88 65.25 -34.24
N ILE A 537 2.50 66.36 -33.74
CA ILE A 537 3.87 66.71 -33.24
C ILE A 537 3.86 68.03 -32.38
N ASN A 538 4.91 68.31 -31.56
CA ASN A 538 5.32 69.63 -30.95
C ASN A 538 4.37 70.40 -29.96
N GLU A 539 4.75 71.42 -29.14
CA GLU A 539 6.05 72.06 -28.78
C GLU A 539 6.08 72.78 -27.38
N VAL A 540 7.25 72.79 -26.73
CA VAL A 540 7.96 73.88 -25.96
C VAL A 540 7.22 74.93 -25.05
N ALA A 541 7.55 74.88 -23.74
CA ALA A 541 7.74 75.99 -22.75
C ALA A 541 6.55 76.96 -22.40
N GLN A 542 6.57 77.88 -21.40
CA GLN A 542 7.54 78.29 -20.35
C GLN A 542 6.81 79.00 -19.15
N HIS A 543 7.44 79.08 -17.96
CA HIS A 543 7.07 79.90 -16.76
C HIS A 543 5.71 79.61 -16.04
N GLY A 544 5.52 79.95 -14.75
CA GLY A 544 6.49 80.36 -13.70
C GLY A 544 5.87 80.96 -12.41
N ILE A 545 6.57 80.75 -11.27
CA ILE A 545 6.66 81.58 -10.04
C ILE A 545 5.36 81.89 -9.23
N GLN A 546 5.25 81.40 -7.98
CA GLN A 546 5.17 82.28 -6.77
C GLN A 546 5.32 81.58 -5.40
N ASN A 547 6.02 82.30 -4.52
CA ASN A 547 6.59 82.03 -3.19
C ASN A 547 5.66 81.67 -1.99
N THR A 548 6.30 81.10 -0.96
CA THR A 548 6.21 81.30 0.52
C THR A 548 5.15 82.25 1.12
N GLY A 549 4.68 82.09 2.37
CA GLY A 549 5.02 81.14 3.45
C GLY A 549 4.92 81.79 4.86
N TYR A 550 4.50 81.04 5.88
CA TYR A 550 4.37 81.37 7.32
C TYR A 550 4.33 80.03 8.12
N ALA A 551 4.55 79.92 9.43
CA ALA A 551 5.30 80.66 10.46
C ALA A 551 5.28 79.82 11.77
N GLU A 552 5.88 80.32 12.86
CA GLU A 552 5.95 79.73 14.22
C GLU A 552 4.57 79.35 14.82
N GLU A 553 4.44 78.46 15.82
CA GLU A 553 5.40 77.95 16.83
C GLU A 553 5.58 76.41 16.81
#